data_AF-A0A433QUP4-F1
#
_entry.id   AF-A0A433QUP4-F1
#
_cell.length_a   1.000
_cell.length_b   1.000
_cell.length_c   1.000
_cell.angle_alpha   90.00
_cell.angle_beta   90.00
_cell.angle_gamma   90.00
#
_symmetry.space_group_name_H-M   'P 1'
#
loop_
_entity.id
_entity.type
_entity.pdbx_description
1 polymer ?
#
loop_
_entity_poly.entity_id
_entity_poly.type
_entity_poly.pdbx_seq_one_letter_code
_entity_poly.pdbx_strand_id
1 'polypeptide(L)'
;MGLTLTWSDGGNLSLEGFALVFVCLYVMIGRIAKMYAFDTGSPVLRTRPVVQVVVLGDIGRSPRMQYHAVSLAEAGCSVDFIGYKGTAPSNRVLTNRFINLRYIRNPWSVPEGFPKVLYLLWAPFKALFVSIQLLIYMGGITVYPDFIFVQNPPSIPTLVVSKLVSYLRGAWLIIDWHNFGYSMLGQKFGPDHPVVKFSKWYEQTFGNKAYAHLTVTNKMAQELHRWGVKMIITSANHIPVSSCATYRGKVITFYDKPQAHFARLEVEQIHKFLKRIEFSKAIESQILNARDFLGDISQPETTLLTIKHTSTTDAEYRTDRPQLIVSSTSWTEDEDFTILLDAMQKYETVAAASVDPATYPKLLFVITGKGSLKTYYEQKISKMQLNRTRIVTLWLEMIDYPLLLGSADLGISLHKSTSGMDLPMKVVDMFGCGLPVCALGFDCIDELVHNDENGLIFKDAAQLSEQLIDLFATPASSKKLACLRENVIFEHQQESWEKNWKEQLPRLFIDDQLLGNNSSEVTILGMMVVIIWLWPMVDLVY
;
A
#
# COMPACT_ATOMS: atom_id res chain seq x y z
N MET A 1 -18.27 57.98 -40.05
CA MET A 1 -17.50 57.44 -41.19
C MET A 1 -16.32 56.69 -40.57
N GLY A 2 -16.34 55.38 -40.37
CA GLY A 2 -16.79 54.34 -41.28
C GLY A 2 -15.54 53.71 -41.88
N LEU A 3 -15.04 52.66 -41.24
CA LEU A 3 -14.19 51.62 -41.84
C LEU A 3 -14.14 50.42 -40.90
N THR A 4 -15.24 49.67 -40.94
CA THR A 4 -15.29 48.24 -40.61
C THR A 4 -14.47 47.47 -41.65
N LEU A 5 -13.55 46.62 -41.18
CA LEU A 5 -12.98 45.51 -41.94
C LEU A 5 -13.14 44.25 -41.09
N THR A 6 -14.17 43.47 -41.41
CA THR A 6 -14.42 42.13 -40.88
C THR A 6 -13.82 41.10 -41.82
N TRP A 7 -12.99 40.17 -41.31
CA TRP A 7 -12.71 38.79 -41.77
C TRP A 7 -11.87 38.17 -40.63
N SER A 8 -11.87 36.89 -40.26
CA SER A 8 -12.70 35.68 -40.40
C SER A 8 -12.08 34.68 -39.41
N ASP A 9 -12.74 33.55 -39.16
CA ASP A 9 -12.25 32.46 -38.29
C ASP A 9 -10.74 32.16 -38.39
N GLY A 10 -10.07 32.16 -37.25
CA GLY A 10 -8.66 31.82 -37.12
C GLY A 10 -8.14 32.16 -35.73
N GLY A 11 -8.25 31.21 -34.79
CA GLY A 11 -7.73 31.36 -33.44
C GLY A 11 -6.21 31.51 -33.44
N ASN A 12 -5.73 32.75 -33.52
CA ASN A 12 -4.32 33.07 -33.31
C ASN A 12 -4.06 33.06 -31.80
N LEU A 13 -3.21 32.15 -31.34
CA LEU A 13 -2.56 32.28 -30.03
C LEU A 13 -1.97 33.69 -29.95
N SER A 14 -2.34 34.45 -28.91
CA SER A 14 -1.89 35.83 -28.76
C SER A 14 -0.35 35.90 -28.74
N LEU A 15 0.22 36.99 -29.28
CA LEU A 15 1.66 37.24 -29.28
C LEU A 15 2.27 37.10 -27.86
N GLU A 16 1.47 37.42 -26.84
CA GLU A 16 1.77 37.25 -25.41
C GLU A 16 1.90 35.77 -25.00
N GLY A 17 1.04 34.90 -25.54
CA GLY A 17 1.11 33.45 -25.34
C GLY A 17 2.39 32.86 -25.95
N PHE A 18 2.78 33.32 -27.15
CA PHE A 18 4.05 32.94 -27.76
C PHE A 18 5.26 33.45 -26.96
N ALA A 19 5.22 34.70 -26.49
CA ALA A 19 6.28 35.26 -25.65
C ALA A 19 6.43 34.49 -24.34
N LEU A 20 5.33 34.09 -23.70
CA LEU A 20 5.36 33.28 -22.49
C LEU A 20 5.92 31.87 -22.76
N VAL A 21 5.52 31.22 -23.86
CA VAL A 21 6.09 29.93 -24.27
C VAL A 21 7.58 30.06 -24.54
N PHE A 22 8.04 31.12 -25.20
CA PHE A 22 9.45 31.38 -25.43
C PHE A 22 10.23 31.66 -24.14
N VAL A 23 9.65 32.39 -23.18
CA VAL A 23 10.27 32.61 -21.86
C VAL A 23 10.33 31.30 -21.08
N CYS A 24 9.26 30.48 -21.09
CA CYS A 24 9.25 29.16 -20.46
C CYS A 24 10.27 28.22 -21.12
N LEU A 25 10.36 28.21 -22.45
CA LEU A 25 11.36 27.44 -23.19
C LEU A 25 12.77 27.97 -22.92
N TYR A 26 12.98 29.29 -22.87
CA TYR A 26 14.28 29.89 -22.56
C TYR A 26 14.71 29.60 -21.12
N VAL A 27 13.80 29.65 -20.15
CA VAL A 27 14.08 29.26 -18.77
C VAL A 27 14.31 27.75 -18.67
N MET A 28 13.53 26.91 -19.36
CA MET A 28 13.77 25.47 -19.42
C MET A 28 15.10 25.14 -20.08
N ILE A 29 15.39 25.70 -21.25
CA ILE A 29 16.65 25.52 -21.99
C ILE A 29 17.81 26.07 -21.17
N GLY A 30 17.67 27.23 -20.52
CA GLY A 30 18.67 27.80 -19.63
C GLY A 30 18.90 26.94 -18.38
N ARG A 31 17.86 26.29 -17.85
CA ARG A 31 17.96 25.33 -16.74
C ARG A 31 18.58 24.00 -17.19
N ILE A 32 18.22 23.50 -18.38
CA ILE A 32 18.82 22.30 -19.01
C ILE A 32 20.29 22.57 -19.37
N ALA A 33 20.60 23.75 -19.89
CA ALA A 33 21.97 24.19 -20.14
C ALA A 33 22.73 24.33 -18.82
N LYS A 34 22.11 24.85 -17.76
CA LYS A 34 22.70 24.86 -16.41
C LYS A 34 22.92 23.45 -15.85
N MET A 35 22.01 22.48 -16.13
CA MET A 35 22.19 21.06 -15.79
C MET A 35 23.46 20.49 -16.43
N TYR A 36 23.80 20.91 -17.65
CA TYR A 36 25.00 20.47 -18.36
C TYR A 36 26.26 21.29 -18.04
N ALA A 37 26.13 22.60 -17.81
CA ALA A 37 27.25 23.53 -17.79
C ALA A 37 27.77 23.88 -16.38
N PHE A 38 26.93 23.80 -15.33
CA PHE A 38 27.28 24.37 -14.00
C PHE A 38 26.98 23.46 -12.81
N ASP A 39 26.46 22.25 -13.03
CA ASP A 39 26.17 21.28 -11.96
C ASP A 39 27.17 20.12 -11.97
N THR A 40 28.43 20.42 -12.33
CA THR A 40 29.60 19.53 -12.18
C THR A 40 30.08 19.53 -10.73
N GLY A 41 29.17 19.33 -9.78
CA GLY A 41 29.57 18.84 -8.47
C GLY A 41 30.10 17.44 -8.68
N SER A 42 31.42 17.31 -8.92
CA SER A 42 32.13 16.07 -9.23
C SER A 42 31.53 14.92 -8.40
N PRO A 43 31.03 13.83 -9.02
CA PRO A 43 30.56 12.65 -8.30
C PRO A 43 31.58 12.16 -7.26
N VAL A 44 32.86 12.45 -7.53
CA VAL A 44 34.06 12.14 -6.74
C VAL A 44 34.06 12.75 -5.32
N LEU A 45 33.26 13.79 -5.02
CA LEU A 45 33.24 14.45 -3.70
C LEU A 45 32.03 14.10 -2.82
N ARG A 46 31.12 13.23 -3.26
CA ARG A 46 29.93 12.87 -2.48
C ARG A 46 30.21 11.67 -1.59
N THR A 47 29.92 11.81 -0.29
CA THR A 47 30.09 10.73 0.69
C THR A 47 28.90 9.75 0.72
N ARG A 48 27.75 10.12 0.13
CA ARG A 48 26.51 9.32 0.12
C ARG A 48 25.84 9.35 -1.26
N PRO A 49 25.36 8.21 -1.79
CA PRO A 49 24.53 8.18 -2.99
C PRO A 49 23.24 8.97 -2.81
N VAL A 50 22.74 9.60 -3.89
CA VAL A 50 21.51 10.38 -3.91
C VAL A 50 20.41 9.61 -4.64
N VAL A 51 19.25 9.46 -3.99
CA VAL A 51 18.09 8.76 -4.56
C VAL A 51 16.88 9.69 -4.59
N GLN A 52 16.26 9.83 -5.76
CA GLN A 52 14.96 10.47 -5.89
C GLN A 52 13.87 9.44 -5.71
N VAL A 53 13.05 9.58 -4.67
CA VAL A 53 11.87 8.74 -4.46
C VAL A 53 10.66 9.55 -4.91
N VAL A 54 9.95 9.08 -5.94
CA VAL A 54 8.91 9.83 -6.63
C VAL A 54 7.56 9.12 -6.49
N VAL A 55 6.61 9.82 -5.87
CA VAL A 55 5.21 9.39 -5.78
C VAL A 55 4.29 10.51 -6.24
N LEU A 56 3.50 10.27 -7.28
CA LEU A 56 2.50 11.23 -7.74
C LEU A 56 1.19 11.09 -6.94
N GLY A 57 1.32 11.27 -5.63
CA GLY A 57 0.30 11.09 -4.61
C GLY A 57 0.64 11.85 -3.33
N ASP A 58 -0.29 11.88 -2.38
CA ASP A 58 -0.03 12.41 -1.04
C ASP A 58 1.05 11.55 -0.37
N ILE A 59 2.19 12.16 -0.04
CA ILE A 59 3.32 11.47 0.61
C ILE A 59 2.85 10.77 1.89
N GLY A 60 2.03 11.44 2.71
CA GLY A 60 1.56 10.89 3.98
C GLY A 60 0.63 9.68 3.84
N ARG A 61 0.05 9.48 2.65
CA ARG A 61 -0.84 8.35 2.32
C ARG A 61 -0.18 7.30 1.43
N SER A 62 1.13 7.36 1.27
CA SER A 62 1.92 6.43 0.45
C SER A 62 2.89 5.62 1.33
N PRO A 63 2.38 4.69 2.18
CA PRO A 63 3.19 4.03 3.21
C PRO A 63 4.39 3.29 2.64
N ARG A 64 4.21 2.47 1.59
CA ARG A 64 5.30 1.74 0.92
C ARG A 64 6.44 2.64 0.44
N MET A 65 6.11 3.81 -0.12
CA MET A 65 7.13 4.77 -0.57
C MET A 65 7.81 5.49 0.60
N GLN A 66 7.08 5.77 1.69
CA GLN A 66 7.69 6.25 2.93
C GLN A 66 8.68 5.21 3.48
N TYR A 67 8.32 3.93 3.45
CA TYR A 67 9.19 2.86 3.92
C TYR A 67 10.44 2.72 3.05
N HIS A 68 10.31 2.78 1.71
CA HIS A 68 11.46 2.84 0.82
C HIS A 68 12.37 4.04 1.11
N ALA A 69 11.81 5.24 1.28
CA ALA A 69 12.58 6.44 1.58
C ALA A 69 13.36 6.31 2.91
N VAL A 70 12.72 5.77 3.95
CA VAL A 70 13.35 5.52 5.24
C VAL A 70 14.44 4.47 5.14
N SER A 71 14.16 3.31 4.53
CA SER A 71 15.15 2.24 4.39
C SER A 71 16.34 2.65 3.53
N LEU A 72 16.15 3.44 2.48
CA LEU A 72 17.24 4.02 1.69
C LEU A 72 18.11 4.97 2.52
N ALA A 73 17.49 5.84 3.32
CA ALA A 73 18.20 6.79 4.17
C ALA A 73 19.00 6.09 5.28
N GLU A 74 18.42 5.04 5.88
CA GLU A 74 19.08 4.16 6.86
C GLU A 74 20.24 3.38 6.24
N ALA A 75 20.12 2.98 4.96
CA ALA A 75 21.17 2.31 4.19
C ALA A 75 22.30 3.25 3.70
N GLY A 76 22.36 4.49 4.17
CA GLY A 76 23.45 5.41 3.82
C GLY A 76 23.17 6.30 2.61
N CYS A 77 21.97 6.30 2.03
CA CYS A 77 21.62 7.22 0.93
C CYS A 77 21.15 8.58 1.47
N SER A 78 21.20 9.59 0.60
CA SER A 78 20.46 10.85 0.76
C SER A 78 19.25 10.79 -0.15
N VAL A 79 18.06 11.07 0.37
CA VAL A 79 16.78 10.88 -0.32
C VAL A 79 16.10 12.21 -0.59
N ASP A 80 15.82 12.53 -1.86
CA ASP A 80 14.87 13.57 -2.23
C ASP A 80 13.50 12.90 -2.45
N PHE A 81 12.56 13.08 -1.52
CA PHE A 81 11.24 12.45 -1.56
C PHE A 81 10.21 13.42 -2.17
N ILE A 82 9.84 13.17 -3.42
CA ILE A 82 9.03 14.04 -4.27
C ILE A 82 7.58 13.55 -4.33
N GLY A 83 6.63 14.43 -4.02
CA GLY A 83 5.21 14.11 -4.09
C GLY A 83 4.30 15.25 -3.64
N TYR A 84 3.01 14.98 -3.48
CA TYR A 84 2.04 15.99 -3.07
C TYR A 84 2.08 16.24 -1.57
N LYS A 85 1.85 17.51 -1.19
CA LYS A 85 1.60 17.87 0.20
C LYS A 85 0.17 17.53 0.58
N GLY A 86 -0.02 16.82 1.68
CA GLY A 86 -1.33 16.46 2.20
C GLY A 86 -1.24 16.08 3.67
N THR A 87 -1.46 14.79 3.94
CA THR A 87 -1.37 14.20 5.26
C THR A 87 0.07 14.24 5.77
N ALA A 88 0.25 14.45 7.08
CA ALA A 88 1.59 14.42 7.67
C ALA A 88 2.24 13.03 7.44
N PRO A 89 3.47 12.97 6.88
CA PRO A 89 4.23 11.73 6.80
C PRO A 89 4.53 11.15 8.19
N SER A 90 4.93 9.89 8.23
CA SER A 90 5.37 9.24 9.47
C SER A 90 6.53 9.99 10.13
N ASN A 91 6.61 9.91 11.46
CA ASN A 91 7.69 10.56 12.22
C ASN A 91 9.08 10.11 11.74
N ARG A 92 9.24 8.85 11.31
CA ARG A 92 10.50 8.33 10.74
C ARG A 92 10.95 9.09 9.49
N VAL A 93 10.02 9.58 8.69
CA VAL A 93 10.33 10.42 7.51
C VAL A 93 10.67 11.84 7.95
N LEU A 94 9.89 12.41 8.89
CA LEU A 94 10.03 13.80 9.32
C LEU A 94 11.30 14.09 10.13
N THR A 95 11.77 13.13 10.93
CA THR A 95 12.95 13.29 11.79
C THR A 95 14.25 12.89 11.13
N ASN A 96 14.20 12.19 9.98
CA ASN A 96 15.40 11.71 9.31
C ASN A 96 16.08 12.83 8.51
N ARG A 97 17.25 13.26 9.00
CA ARG A 97 18.05 14.34 8.38
C ARG A 97 18.51 14.08 6.94
N PHE A 98 18.45 12.82 6.48
CA PHE A 98 18.86 12.44 5.13
C PHE A 98 17.67 12.36 4.16
N ILE A 99 16.46 12.66 4.62
CA ILE A 99 15.27 12.72 3.76
C ILE A 99 14.84 14.18 3.58
N ASN A 100 14.89 14.65 2.35
CA ASN A 100 14.44 15.98 1.95
C ASN A 100 13.06 15.86 1.30
N LEU A 101 12.03 16.41 1.94
CA LEU A 101 10.67 16.43 1.39
C LEU A 101 10.54 17.51 0.30
N ARG A 102 10.15 17.10 -0.90
CA ARG A 102 10.01 17.95 -2.09
C ARG A 102 8.57 17.96 -2.56
N TYR A 103 7.80 18.92 -2.07
CA TYR A 103 6.39 19.03 -2.42
C TYR A 103 6.18 19.67 -3.79
N ILE A 104 5.44 18.98 -4.65
CA ILE A 104 4.90 19.53 -5.91
C ILE A 104 3.45 19.98 -5.72
N ARG A 105 2.97 20.89 -6.58
CA ARG A 105 1.60 21.41 -6.47
C ARG A 105 0.59 20.42 -7.03
N ASN A 106 -0.51 20.26 -6.29
CA ASN A 106 -1.67 19.52 -6.76
C ASN A 106 -2.24 20.18 -8.02
N PRO A 107 -2.55 19.42 -9.08
CA PRO A 107 -3.29 19.95 -10.21
C PRO A 107 -4.70 20.34 -9.78
N TRP A 108 -5.25 21.39 -10.37
CA TRP A 108 -6.62 21.83 -10.08
C TRP A 108 -7.64 20.76 -10.51
N SER A 109 -8.46 20.24 -9.62
CA SER A 109 -9.48 19.25 -9.96
C SER A 109 -10.69 19.88 -10.64
N VAL A 110 -11.21 19.28 -11.71
CA VAL A 110 -12.53 19.62 -12.26
C VAL A 110 -13.59 19.27 -11.19
N PRO A 111 -14.55 20.16 -10.88
CA PRO A 111 -15.58 19.88 -9.87
C PRO A 111 -16.38 18.62 -10.18
N GLU A 112 -16.78 17.90 -9.14
CA GLU A 112 -17.65 16.73 -9.26
C GLU A 112 -19.00 17.14 -9.87
N GLY A 113 -19.44 16.46 -10.94
CA GLY A 113 -20.71 16.73 -11.65
C GLY A 113 -20.58 17.31 -13.06
N PHE A 114 -19.38 17.67 -13.51
CA PHE A 114 -19.17 18.15 -14.89
C PHE A 114 -19.21 17.01 -15.94
N PRO A 115 -19.54 17.31 -17.22
CA PRO A 115 -19.59 16.30 -18.28
C PRO A 115 -18.26 15.59 -18.46
N LYS A 116 -18.27 14.25 -18.64
CA LYS A 116 -17.08 13.41 -18.84
C LYS A 116 -16.17 13.90 -19.98
N VAL A 117 -16.74 14.55 -20.99
CA VAL A 117 -16.02 15.16 -22.12
C VAL A 117 -15.07 16.27 -21.66
N LEU A 118 -15.49 17.10 -20.69
CA LEU A 118 -14.65 18.18 -20.17
C LEU A 118 -13.43 17.61 -19.40
N TYR A 119 -13.63 16.52 -18.67
CA TYR A 119 -12.52 15.81 -18.03
C TYR A 119 -11.52 15.26 -19.05
N LEU A 120 -12.02 14.69 -20.17
CA LEU A 120 -11.17 14.17 -21.24
C LEU A 120 -10.33 15.27 -21.90
N LEU A 121 -10.91 16.46 -22.12
CA LEU A 121 -10.20 17.62 -22.66
C LEU A 121 -9.21 18.22 -21.66
N TRP A 122 -9.53 18.18 -20.36
CA TRP A 122 -8.68 18.71 -19.30
C TRP A 122 -7.50 17.80 -18.94
N ALA A 123 -7.66 16.48 -19.05
CA ALA A 123 -6.64 15.50 -18.65
C ALA A 123 -5.25 15.71 -19.32
N PRO A 124 -5.14 16.05 -20.62
CA PRO A 124 -3.86 16.42 -21.24
C PRO A 124 -3.21 17.66 -20.61
N PHE A 125 -3.98 18.71 -20.31
CA PHE A 125 -3.46 19.92 -19.65
C PHE A 125 -2.97 19.60 -18.23
N LYS A 126 -3.72 18.76 -17.50
CA LYS A 126 -3.27 18.23 -16.20
C LYS A 126 -1.94 17.50 -16.33
N ALA A 127 -1.84 16.58 -17.29
CA ALA A 127 -0.64 15.80 -17.52
C ALA A 127 0.54 16.69 -17.89
N LEU A 128 0.34 17.70 -18.74
CA LEU A 128 1.38 18.66 -19.11
C LEU A 128 1.84 19.50 -17.90
N PHE A 129 0.90 20.03 -17.12
CA PHE A 129 1.20 20.79 -15.90
C PHE A 129 2.03 19.97 -14.91
N VAL A 130 1.64 18.71 -14.66
CA VAL A 130 2.41 17.80 -13.81
C VAL A 130 3.76 17.46 -14.44
N SER A 131 3.84 17.27 -15.75
CA SER A 131 5.10 16.96 -16.46
C SER A 131 6.14 18.06 -16.27
N ILE A 132 5.72 19.32 -16.44
CA ILE A 132 6.58 20.48 -16.25
C ILE A 132 7.07 20.55 -14.81
N GLN A 133 6.19 20.33 -13.83
CA GLN A 133 6.59 20.30 -12.42
C GLN A 133 7.61 19.18 -12.14
N LEU A 134 7.34 17.95 -12.59
CA LEU A 134 8.28 16.83 -12.39
C LEU A 134 9.64 17.12 -13.04
N LEU A 135 9.66 17.67 -14.26
CA LEU A 135 10.91 18.07 -14.94
C LEU A 135 11.68 19.14 -14.16
N ILE A 136 10.99 20.16 -13.64
CA ILE A 136 11.63 21.21 -12.83
C ILE A 136 12.21 20.63 -11.54
N TYR A 137 11.43 19.81 -10.82
CA TYR A 137 11.85 19.29 -9.53
C TYR A 137 12.94 18.24 -9.66
N MET A 138 12.68 17.16 -10.39
CA MET A 138 13.61 16.04 -10.58
C MET A 138 14.83 16.45 -11.42
N GLY A 139 14.60 17.32 -12.41
CA GLY A 139 15.62 17.75 -13.35
C GLY A 139 16.41 18.96 -12.87
N GLY A 140 15.91 19.84 -12.00
CA GLY A 140 16.55 21.13 -11.73
C GLY A 140 16.61 21.62 -10.28
N ILE A 141 15.74 21.15 -9.38
CA ILE A 141 15.72 21.59 -7.97
C ILE A 141 16.47 20.61 -7.07
N THR A 142 16.24 19.31 -7.27
CA THR A 142 16.88 18.25 -6.50
C THR A 142 18.36 18.13 -6.83
N VAL A 143 19.11 17.52 -5.92
CA VAL A 143 20.51 17.15 -6.21
C VAL A 143 20.52 16.11 -7.33
N TYR A 144 21.58 16.10 -8.13
CA TYR A 144 21.78 15.10 -9.17
C TYR A 144 21.66 13.68 -8.59
N PRO A 145 20.71 12.86 -9.07
CA PRO A 145 20.48 11.52 -8.52
C PRO A 145 21.39 10.47 -9.14
N ASP A 146 21.78 9.48 -8.34
CA ASP A 146 22.36 8.23 -8.83
C ASP A 146 21.23 7.26 -9.23
N PHE A 147 20.12 7.28 -8.48
CA PHE A 147 18.94 6.45 -8.70
C PHE A 147 17.65 7.25 -8.67
N ILE A 148 16.70 6.88 -9.52
CA ILE A 148 15.32 7.41 -9.52
C ILE A 148 14.39 6.24 -9.26
N PHE A 149 13.69 6.29 -8.13
CA PHE A 149 12.77 5.27 -7.67
C PHE A 149 11.33 5.79 -7.78
N VAL A 150 10.50 5.16 -8.61
CA VAL A 150 9.18 5.67 -8.99
C VAL A 150 8.08 4.72 -8.59
N GLN A 151 7.04 5.22 -7.94
CA GLN A 151 5.79 4.48 -7.74
C GLN A 151 4.94 4.51 -9.02
N ASN A 152 4.50 3.35 -9.49
CA ASN A 152 3.47 3.22 -10.51
C ASN A 152 2.26 2.45 -9.95
N PRO A 153 1.02 2.94 -10.12
CA PRO A 153 0.57 4.16 -10.83
C PRO A 153 0.66 5.45 -9.97
N PRO A 154 0.37 6.64 -10.55
CA PRO A 154 -0.06 6.92 -11.93
C PRO A 154 1.09 6.92 -12.93
N SER A 155 0.86 6.28 -14.07
CA SER A 155 1.87 6.09 -15.12
C SER A 155 2.13 7.34 -15.96
N ILE A 156 1.07 8.06 -16.29
CA ILE A 156 1.12 9.31 -17.06
C ILE A 156 1.07 10.49 -16.08
N PRO A 157 2.03 11.45 -16.14
CA PRO A 157 3.21 11.52 -17.01
C PRO A 157 4.48 10.90 -16.37
N THR A 158 4.35 10.28 -15.21
CA THR A 158 5.48 9.88 -14.36
C THR A 158 6.52 9.03 -15.11
N LEU A 159 6.11 8.01 -15.87
CA LEU A 159 7.07 7.11 -16.53
C LEU A 159 7.90 7.81 -17.62
N VAL A 160 7.27 8.62 -18.48
CA VAL A 160 8.00 9.33 -19.54
C VAL A 160 8.95 10.37 -18.97
N VAL A 161 8.51 11.12 -17.94
CA VAL A 161 9.34 12.15 -17.32
C VAL A 161 10.50 11.53 -16.56
N SER A 162 10.26 10.50 -15.74
CA SER A 162 11.33 9.82 -15.01
C SER A 162 12.36 9.18 -15.95
N LYS A 163 11.92 8.62 -17.08
CA LYS A 163 12.83 8.09 -18.11
C LYS A 163 13.66 9.19 -18.78
N LEU A 164 13.03 10.32 -19.11
CA LEU A 164 13.74 11.46 -19.68
C LEU A 164 14.77 12.02 -18.70
N VAL A 165 14.40 12.23 -17.43
CA VAL A 165 15.31 12.72 -16.39
C VAL A 165 16.42 11.71 -16.12
N SER A 166 16.11 10.41 -16.04
CA SER A 166 17.09 9.33 -15.92
C SER A 166 18.12 9.39 -17.04
N TYR A 167 17.69 9.57 -18.28
CA TYR A 167 18.59 9.72 -19.43
C TYR A 167 19.43 11.01 -19.35
N LEU A 168 18.80 12.16 -19.09
CA LEU A 168 19.47 13.47 -19.05
C LEU A 168 20.46 13.60 -17.87
N ARG A 169 20.16 12.92 -16.76
CA ARG A 169 20.98 12.92 -15.55
C ARG A 169 21.82 11.65 -15.42
N GLY A 170 21.84 10.73 -16.39
CA GLY A 170 22.62 9.49 -16.29
C GLY A 170 22.30 8.62 -15.06
N ALA A 171 21.09 8.72 -14.52
CA ALA A 171 20.65 8.04 -13.30
C ALA A 171 19.93 6.72 -13.63
N TRP A 172 20.01 5.73 -12.75
CA TRP A 172 19.34 4.45 -12.95
C TRP A 172 17.88 4.51 -12.50
N LEU A 173 16.95 4.17 -13.40
CA LEU A 173 15.50 4.20 -13.13
C LEU A 173 15.02 2.86 -12.56
N ILE A 174 14.41 2.89 -11.38
CA ILE A 174 13.73 1.76 -10.73
C ILE A 174 12.23 2.09 -10.67
N ILE A 175 11.40 1.17 -11.14
CA ILE A 175 9.94 1.33 -11.10
C ILE A 175 9.37 0.32 -10.11
N ASP A 176 8.65 0.80 -9.10
CA ASP A 176 7.89 -0.01 -8.16
C ASP A 176 6.41 -0.06 -8.59
N TRP A 177 6.00 -1.23 -9.07
CA TRP A 177 4.70 -1.51 -9.66
C TRP A 177 3.74 -2.04 -8.60
N HIS A 178 2.70 -1.26 -8.34
CA HIS A 178 1.64 -1.56 -7.37
C HIS A 178 0.36 -2.00 -8.06
N ASN A 179 0.14 -1.49 -9.27
CA ASN A 179 -0.97 -1.82 -10.16
C ASN A 179 -0.60 -1.30 -11.57
N PHE A 180 -1.42 -1.60 -12.57
CA PHE A 180 -1.30 -1.02 -13.90
C PHE A 180 -2.36 0.05 -14.14
N GLY A 181 -1.94 1.22 -14.64
CA GLY A 181 -2.81 2.35 -14.91
C GLY A 181 -3.94 2.01 -15.88
N TYR A 182 -3.64 1.24 -16.92
CA TYR A 182 -4.62 0.79 -17.91
C TYR A 182 -5.66 -0.17 -17.32
N SER A 183 -5.31 -0.97 -16.31
CA SER A 183 -6.26 -1.87 -15.65
C SER A 183 -7.27 -1.08 -14.83
N MET A 184 -6.80 -0.08 -14.07
CA MET A 184 -7.68 0.84 -13.33
C MET A 184 -8.59 1.66 -14.26
N LEU A 185 -8.09 2.11 -15.42
CA LEU A 185 -8.92 2.79 -16.42
C LEU A 185 -9.91 1.84 -17.10
N GLY A 186 -9.52 0.58 -17.32
CA GLY A 186 -10.34 -0.49 -17.90
C GLY A 186 -11.61 -0.75 -17.10
N GLN A 187 -11.55 -0.65 -15.77
CA GLN A 187 -12.76 -0.76 -14.94
C GLN A 187 -13.75 0.39 -15.15
N LYS A 188 -13.25 1.61 -15.35
CA LYS A 188 -14.11 2.80 -15.48
C LYS A 188 -14.75 2.93 -16.86
N PHE A 189 -14.04 2.53 -17.91
CA PHE A 189 -14.46 2.75 -19.30
C PHE A 189 -14.67 1.47 -20.12
N GLY A 190 -14.33 0.30 -19.57
CA GLY A 190 -14.27 -0.97 -20.28
C GLY A 190 -12.88 -1.23 -20.91
N PRO A 191 -12.44 -2.51 -21.00
CA PRO A 191 -11.12 -2.86 -21.50
C PRO A 191 -10.88 -2.48 -22.97
N ASP A 192 -11.95 -2.42 -23.77
CA ASP A 192 -11.88 -2.11 -25.20
C ASP A 192 -11.84 -0.63 -25.54
N HIS A 193 -12.00 0.24 -24.53
CA HIS A 193 -12.06 1.68 -24.75
C HIS A 193 -10.73 2.23 -25.30
N PRO A 194 -10.74 3.14 -26.31
CA PRO A 194 -9.51 3.65 -26.94
C PRO A 194 -8.49 4.23 -25.95
N VAL A 195 -8.96 4.95 -24.92
CA VAL A 195 -8.10 5.51 -23.86
C VAL A 195 -7.39 4.42 -23.06
N VAL A 196 -8.04 3.27 -22.84
CA VAL A 196 -7.46 2.13 -22.12
C VAL A 196 -6.38 1.47 -22.97
N LYS A 197 -6.64 1.26 -24.26
CA LYS A 197 -5.65 0.77 -25.24
C LYS A 197 -4.44 1.69 -25.34
N PHE A 198 -4.66 3.01 -25.36
CA PHE A 198 -3.60 4.01 -25.31
C PHE A 198 -2.79 3.94 -24.01
N SER A 199 -3.45 3.89 -22.84
CA SER A 199 -2.76 3.76 -21.55
C SER A 199 -1.92 2.49 -21.48
N LYS A 200 -2.44 1.38 -22.00
CA LYS A 200 -1.72 0.10 -22.07
C LYS A 200 -0.47 0.21 -22.94
N TRP A 201 -0.61 0.75 -24.15
CA TRP A 201 0.52 1.01 -25.04
C TRP A 201 1.56 1.95 -24.40
N TYR A 202 1.11 3.01 -23.72
CA TYR A 202 1.98 3.95 -23.03
C TYR A 202 2.78 3.27 -21.92
N GLU A 203 2.12 2.52 -21.03
CA GLU A 203 2.77 1.79 -19.95
C GLU A 203 3.74 0.74 -20.47
N GLN A 204 3.37 0.00 -21.52
CA GLN A 204 4.27 -0.97 -22.15
C GLN A 204 5.50 -0.30 -22.78
N THR A 205 5.33 0.84 -23.44
CA THR A 205 6.42 1.52 -24.19
C THR A 205 7.39 2.26 -23.27
N PHE A 206 6.89 2.91 -22.22
CA PHE A 206 7.71 3.69 -21.30
C PHE A 206 8.14 2.89 -20.08
N GLY A 207 7.34 1.90 -19.68
CA GLY A 207 7.59 1.05 -18.53
C GLY A 207 8.50 -0.14 -18.79
N ASN A 208 8.83 -0.53 -20.03
CA ASN A 208 9.68 -1.71 -20.30
C ASN A 208 11.20 -1.45 -20.30
N LYS A 209 11.64 -0.19 -20.19
CA LYS A 209 13.06 0.21 -20.35
C LYS A 209 13.69 0.78 -19.08
N ALA A 210 13.28 0.30 -17.91
CA ALA A 210 13.91 0.68 -16.65
C ALA A 210 15.14 -0.19 -16.35
N TYR A 211 15.95 0.23 -15.38
CA TYR A 211 17.03 -0.61 -14.85
C TYR A 211 16.46 -1.84 -14.14
N ALA A 212 15.50 -1.58 -13.24
CA ALA A 212 14.83 -2.60 -12.46
C ALA A 212 13.34 -2.31 -12.26
N HIS A 213 12.57 -3.37 -12.01
CA HIS A 213 11.14 -3.38 -11.79
C HIS A 213 10.88 -4.15 -10.49
N LEU A 214 10.33 -3.47 -9.49
CA LEU A 214 9.79 -4.12 -8.31
C LEU A 214 8.30 -4.35 -8.53
N THR A 215 7.80 -5.53 -8.19
CA THR A 215 6.39 -5.88 -8.37
C THR A 215 5.83 -6.38 -7.05
N VAL A 216 4.59 -5.98 -6.71
CA VAL A 216 3.93 -6.44 -5.48
C VAL A 216 3.51 -7.91 -5.52
N THR A 217 3.47 -8.52 -6.71
CA THR A 217 3.06 -9.92 -6.94
C THR A 217 3.87 -10.59 -8.04
N ASN A 218 3.95 -11.92 -7.99
CA ASN A 218 4.50 -12.75 -9.06
C ASN A 218 3.65 -12.62 -10.32
N LYS A 219 2.32 -12.52 -10.18
CA LYS A 219 1.43 -12.32 -11.32
C LYS A 219 1.75 -11.04 -12.10
N MET A 220 2.05 -9.95 -11.39
CA MET A 220 2.48 -8.71 -12.02
C MET A 220 3.86 -8.83 -12.68
N ALA A 221 4.79 -9.56 -12.06
CA ALA A 221 6.09 -9.86 -12.65
C ALA A 221 5.95 -10.64 -13.97
N GLN A 222 5.04 -11.63 -14.03
CA GLN A 222 4.74 -12.38 -15.25
C GLN A 222 4.13 -11.50 -16.34
N GLU A 223 3.25 -10.56 -15.99
CA GLU A 223 2.67 -9.62 -16.96
C GLU A 223 3.74 -8.66 -17.53
N LEU A 224 4.66 -8.15 -16.71
CA LEU A 224 5.82 -7.40 -17.20
C LEU A 224 6.71 -8.25 -18.12
N HIS A 225 6.88 -9.54 -17.81
CA HIS A 225 7.63 -10.44 -18.67
C HIS A 225 6.99 -10.59 -20.05
N ARG A 226 5.65 -10.69 -20.13
CA ARG A 226 4.89 -10.70 -21.39
C ARG A 226 5.06 -9.41 -22.19
N TRP A 227 5.36 -8.28 -21.55
CA TRP A 227 5.66 -7.02 -22.24
C TRP A 227 7.07 -6.97 -22.84
N GLY A 228 7.85 -8.05 -22.68
CA GLY A 228 9.22 -8.15 -23.15
C GLY A 228 10.28 -7.66 -22.14
N VAL A 229 9.91 -7.52 -20.87
CA VAL A 229 10.87 -7.22 -19.78
C VAL A 229 11.56 -8.52 -19.35
N LYS A 230 12.89 -8.51 -19.23
CA LYS A 230 13.67 -9.72 -18.92
C LYS A 230 13.57 -10.08 -17.43
N MET A 231 12.97 -11.22 -17.11
CA MET A 231 12.79 -11.66 -15.72
C MET A 231 14.12 -12.14 -15.11
N ILE A 232 14.43 -11.72 -13.87
CA ILE A 232 15.43 -12.39 -13.03
C ILE A 232 14.65 -12.96 -11.85
N ILE A 233 14.38 -14.26 -11.88
CA ILE A 233 13.62 -14.91 -10.81
C ILE A 233 14.54 -15.04 -9.59
N THR A 234 14.42 -14.13 -8.63
CA THR A 234 14.92 -14.33 -7.26
C THR A 234 13.74 -14.62 -6.33
N SER A 235 13.05 -15.74 -6.56
CA SER A 235 12.24 -16.34 -5.50
C SER A 235 13.18 -17.03 -4.53
N ALA A 236 12.90 -16.93 -3.22
CA ALA A 236 13.61 -17.68 -2.18
C ALA A 236 13.49 -19.21 -2.35
N ASN A 237 12.64 -19.70 -3.27
CA ASN A 237 12.51 -21.11 -3.58
C ASN A 237 12.91 -21.40 -5.04
N HIS A 238 14.12 -21.93 -5.17
CA HIS A 238 14.75 -22.64 -6.30
C HIS A 238 14.12 -22.57 -7.71
N ILE A 239 14.85 -21.97 -8.67
CA ILE A 239 15.30 -22.55 -9.97
C ILE A 239 16.38 -21.61 -10.53
N PRO A 240 17.58 -22.09 -10.92
CA PRO A 240 18.58 -21.25 -11.58
C PRO A 240 18.24 -21.13 -13.08
N VAL A 241 18.11 -19.90 -13.59
CA VAL A 241 18.05 -19.66 -15.04
C VAL A 241 19.40 -19.14 -15.52
N SER A 242 19.93 -19.86 -16.49
CA SER A 242 21.24 -19.70 -17.11
C SER A 242 21.53 -18.27 -17.60
N SER A 243 22.73 -17.83 -17.23
CA SER A 243 23.62 -16.88 -17.89
C SER A 243 23.32 -16.57 -19.37
N CYS A 244 22.86 -15.35 -19.64
CA CYS A 244 23.26 -14.60 -20.84
C CYS A 244 23.08 -13.10 -20.60
N ALA A 245 24.18 -12.35 -20.70
CA ALA A 245 24.31 -10.95 -20.33
C ALA A 245 23.74 -9.98 -21.38
N THR A 246 22.80 -9.11 -20.97
CA THR A 246 22.69 -7.70 -21.38
C THR A 246 21.79 -6.99 -20.37
N TYR A 247 22.29 -5.93 -19.73
CA TYR A 247 21.96 -5.47 -18.37
C TYR A 247 20.80 -4.46 -18.25
N ARG A 248 19.60 -4.76 -18.78
CA ARG A 248 18.40 -3.91 -18.54
C ARG A 248 17.14 -4.74 -18.27
N GLY A 249 16.37 -4.32 -17.26
CA GLY A 249 15.02 -4.83 -16.98
C GLY A 249 14.93 -5.88 -15.88
N LYS A 250 15.77 -5.86 -14.83
CA LYS A 250 15.67 -6.84 -13.72
C LYS A 250 14.27 -6.77 -13.09
N VAL A 251 13.51 -7.85 -13.04
CA VAL A 251 12.20 -7.90 -12.37
C VAL A 251 12.32 -8.66 -11.07
N ILE A 252 11.97 -8.03 -9.94
CA ILE A 252 11.91 -8.67 -8.63
C ILE A 252 10.48 -8.55 -8.09
N THR A 253 9.96 -9.66 -7.58
CA THR A 253 8.74 -9.63 -6.77
C THR A 253 9.11 -9.25 -5.35
N PHE A 254 8.70 -8.04 -4.97
CA PHE A 254 8.95 -7.44 -3.68
C PHE A 254 7.61 -7.26 -2.95
N TYR A 255 7.23 -8.32 -2.26
CA TYR A 255 6.03 -8.37 -1.44
C TYR A 255 6.05 -7.30 -0.35
N ASP A 256 4.88 -6.72 -0.08
CA ASP A 256 4.70 -5.94 1.13
C ASP A 256 4.81 -6.83 2.36
N LYS A 257 5.38 -6.24 3.42
CA LYS A 257 5.61 -6.90 4.69
C LYS A 257 5.19 -5.98 5.83
N PRO A 258 4.69 -6.53 6.95
CA PRO A 258 4.24 -5.72 8.06
C PRO A 258 5.40 -4.92 8.66
N GLN A 259 5.06 -3.76 9.22
CA GLN A 259 5.99 -2.99 10.05
C GLN A 259 6.11 -3.63 11.43
N ALA A 260 7.25 -3.44 12.10
CA ALA A 260 7.54 -4.04 13.40
C ALA A 260 6.56 -3.68 14.54
N HIS A 261 5.73 -2.64 14.38
CA HIS A 261 4.72 -2.25 15.37
C HIS A 261 3.39 -3.02 15.24
N PHE A 262 3.19 -3.76 14.16
CA PHE A 262 2.13 -4.76 14.09
C PHE A 262 2.62 -6.00 14.82
N ALA A 263 1.96 -6.32 15.92
CA ALA A 263 2.29 -7.46 16.75
C ALA A 263 1.03 -8.01 17.41
N ARG A 264 1.05 -9.31 17.73
CA ARG A 264 0.02 -9.92 18.57
C ARG A 264 0.13 -9.32 19.97
N LEU A 265 -1.00 -8.92 20.55
CA LEU A 265 -1.02 -8.41 21.91
C LEU A 265 -1.20 -9.54 22.92
N GLU A 266 -0.46 -9.45 24.02
CA GLU A 266 -0.70 -10.24 25.22
C GLU A 266 -1.99 -9.78 25.92
N VAL A 267 -2.62 -10.68 26.69
CA VAL A 267 -3.92 -10.40 27.33
C VAL A 267 -3.89 -9.15 28.22
N GLU A 268 -2.80 -8.93 28.94
CA GLU A 268 -2.61 -7.72 29.76
C GLU A 268 -2.51 -6.43 28.89
N GLN A 269 -1.91 -6.51 27.71
CA GLN A 269 -1.85 -5.38 26.78
C GLN A 269 -3.22 -5.10 26.17
N ILE A 270 -3.97 -6.14 25.82
CA ILE A 270 -5.36 -6.04 25.36
C ILE A 270 -6.21 -5.35 26.44
N HIS A 271 -6.08 -5.75 27.70
CA HIS A 271 -6.81 -5.16 28.82
C HIS A 271 -6.54 -3.65 28.94
N LYS A 272 -5.26 -3.25 28.94
CA LYS A 272 -4.84 -1.85 29.03
C LYS A 272 -5.35 -1.03 27.84
N PHE A 273 -5.26 -1.58 26.63
CA PHE A 273 -5.76 -0.93 25.41
C PHE A 273 -7.27 -0.68 25.47
N LEU A 274 -8.06 -1.73 25.75
CA LEU A 274 -9.52 -1.62 25.78
C LEU A 274 -10.02 -0.71 26.90
N LYS A 275 -9.32 -0.65 28.04
CA LYS A 275 -9.58 0.35 29.09
C LYS A 275 -9.30 1.77 28.62
N ARG A 276 -8.12 2.01 28.03
CA ARG A 276 -7.69 3.35 27.59
C ARG A 276 -8.65 3.99 26.59
N ILE A 277 -9.12 3.20 25.63
CA ILE A 277 -10.03 3.70 24.58
C ILE A 277 -11.50 3.67 24.99
N GLU A 278 -11.80 3.23 26.23
CA GLU A 278 -13.15 3.02 26.76
C GLU A 278 -14.07 2.29 25.75
N PHE A 279 -13.55 1.21 25.15
CA PHE A 279 -14.12 0.62 23.93
C PHE A 279 -15.61 0.33 24.04
N SER A 280 -16.04 -0.24 25.17
CA SER A 280 -17.44 -0.57 25.44
C SER A 280 -18.34 0.66 25.33
N LYS A 281 -17.96 1.79 25.95
CA LYS A 281 -18.73 3.04 25.88
C LYS A 281 -18.79 3.59 24.46
N ALA A 282 -17.70 3.45 23.69
CA ALA A 282 -17.65 3.90 22.30
C ALA A 282 -18.62 3.15 21.38
N ILE A 283 -18.97 1.90 21.72
CA ILE A 283 -19.82 1.04 20.89
C ILE A 283 -21.22 0.80 21.45
N GLU A 284 -21.46 1.04 22.75
CA GLU A 284 -22.75 0.84 23.41
C GLU A 284 -23.89 1.61 22.71
N SER A 285 -23.61 2.83 22.24
CA SER A 285 -24.59 3.66 21.52
C SER A 285 -24.95 3.14 20.12
N GLN A 286 -24.14 2.25 19.56
CA GLN A 286 -24.34 1.66 18.23
C GLN A 286 -25.07 0.31 18.29
N ILE A 287 -25.23 -0.27 19.48
CA ILE A 287 -25.75 -1.62 19.67
C ILE A 287 -27.09 -1.59 20.39
N LEU A 288 -28.12 -2.15 19.75
CA LEU A 288 -29.39 -2.45 20.40
C LEU A 288 -29.20 -3.56 21.45
N ASN A 289 -29.72 -3.31 22.66
CA ASN A 289 -29.58 -4.17 23.84
C ASN A 289 -28.10 -4.50 24.15
N ALA A 290 -27.25 -3.46 24.16
CA ALA A 290 -25.80 -3.60 24.33
C ALA A 290 -25.40 -4.42 25.56
N ARG A 291 -26.08 -4.26 26.70
CA ARG A 291 -25.78 -5.04 27.92
C ARG A 291 -25.97 -6.54 27.73
N ASP A 292 -27.06 -6.94 27.07
CA ASP A 292 -27.36 -8.35 26.83
C ASP A 292 -26.34 -8.98 25.88
N PHE A 293 -25.85 -8.20 24.91
CA PHE A 293 -24.87 -8.67 23.94
C PHE A 293 -23.45 -8.68 24.50
N LEU A 294 -22.99 -7.56 25.05
CA LEU A 294 -21.60 -7.37 25.51
C LEU A 294 -21.32 -8.02 26.88
N GLY A 295 -22.36 -8.44 27.60
CA GLY A 295 -22.28 -9.02 28.94
C GLY A 295 -22.11 -7.94 30.02
N ASP A 296 -21.92 -8.38 31.27
CA ASP A 296 -21.77 -7.47 32.40
C ASP A 296 -20.38 -6.82 32.41
N ILE A 297 -20.33 -5.54 32.03
CA ILE A 297 -19.13 -4.70 32.03
C ILE A 297 -19.24 -3.60 33.11
N SER A 298 -20.13 -3.78 34.09
CA SER A 298 -20.34 -2.78 35.15
C SER A 298 -19.16 -2.69 36.13
N GLN A 299 -18.35 -3.74 36.22
CA GLN A 299 -17.21 -3.78 37.13
C GLN A 299 -16.01 -2.99 36.56
N PRO A 300 -15.31 -2.20 37.40
CA PRO A 300 -14.23 -1.30 36.95
C PRO A 300 -13.00 -2.04 36.36
N GLU A 301 -12.80 -3.30 36.74
CA GLU A 301 -11.71 -4.15 36.24
C GLU A 301 -12.15 -5.07 35.09
N THR A 302 -13.28 -4.78 34.44
CA THR A 302 -13.79 -5.55 33.31
C THR A 302 -13.78 -4.70 32.04
N THR A 303 -13.33 -5.28 30.93
CA THR A 303 -13.40 -4.70 29.59
C THR A 303 -14.31 -5.55 28.70
N LEU A 304 -14.45 -5.15 27.43
CA LEU A 304 -15.18 -5.94 26.44
C LEU A 304 -14.69 -7.39 26.35
N LEU A 305 -13.38 -7.62 26.42
CA LEU A 305 -12.79 -8.95 26.18
C LEU A 305 -12.17 -9.59 27.42
N THR A 306 -11.75 -8.79 28.39
CA THR A 306 -10.88 -9.24 29.49
C THR A 306 -11.39 -8.80 30.85
N ILE A 307 -11.02 -9.52 31.89
CA ILE A 307 -11.27 -9.18 33.29
C ILE A 307 -9.96 -9.29 34.08
N LYS A 308 -9.82 -8.47 35.11
CA LYS A 308 -8.72 -8.55 36.07
C LYS A 308 -9.31 -8.77 37.46
N HIS A 309 -9.02 -9.92 38.06
CA HIS A 309 -9.53 -10.24 39.39
C HIS A 309 -8.65 -9.57 40.45
N THR A 310 -9.24 -9.06 41.54
CA THR A 310 -8.47 -8.42 42.63
C THR A 310 -7.42 -9.35 43.25
N SER A 311 -7.60 -10.67 43.12
CA SER A 311 -6.69 -11.70 43.62
C SER A 311 -5.55 -12.08 42.67
N THR A 312 -5.65 -11.77 41.37
CA THR A 312 -4.64 -12.10 40.35
C THR A 312 -4.06 -10.83 39.75
N THR A 313 -2.74 -10.78 39.57
CA THR A 313 -2.09 -9.60 38.97
C THR A 313 -2.28 -9.53 37.45
N ASP A 314 -2.66 -10.62 36.81
CA ASP A 314 -2.69 -10.74 35.36
C ASP A 314 -4.13 -10.72 34.83
N ALA A 315 -4.35 -10.02 33.72
CA ALA A 315 -5.63 -10.03 33.03
C ALA A 315 -5.88 -11.37 32.33
N GLU A 316 -7.14 -11.81 32.34
CA GLU A 316 -7.61 -13.02 31.66
C GLU A 316 -8.75 -12.69 30.69
N TYR A 317 -8.95 -13.54 29.67
CA TYR A 317 -10.13 -13.41 28.82
C TYR A 317 -11.39 -13.76 29.61
N ARG A 318 -12.44 -12.96 29.44
CA ARG A 318 -13.76 -13.31 29.98
C ARG A 318 -14.31 -14.55 29.25
N THR A 319 -14.99 -15.42 29.99
CA THR A 319 -15.62 -16.62 29.44
C THR A 319 -16.85 -16.29 28.59
N ASP A 320 -17.51 -15.16 28.85
CA ASP A 320 -18.71 -14.70 28.16
C ASP A 320 -18.44 -13.66 27.06
N ARG A 321 -17.17 -13.39 26.74
CA ARG A 321 -16.81 -12.36 25.75
C ARG A 321 -17.35 -12.70 24.36
N PRO A 322 -17.74 -11.69 23.55
CA PRO A 322 -17.92 -11.91 22.12
C PRO A 322 -16.57 -12.21 21.46
N GLN A 323 -16.62 -12.96 20.35
CA GLN A 323 -15.50 -13.11 19.43
C GLN A 323 -15.36 -11.82 18.64
N LEU A 324 -14.17 -11.22 18.67
CA LEU A 324 -13.88 -9.95 18.04
C LEU A 324 -13.39 -10.18 16.61
N ILE A 325 -14.17 -9.74 15.63
CA ILE A 325 -13.84 -9.85 14.21
C ILE A 325 -13.59 -8.43 13.68
N VAL A 326 -12.47 -8.21 13.00
CA VAL A 326 -12.12 -6.89 12.46
C VAL A 326 -12.11 -6.93 10.95
N SER A 327 -12.73 -5.93 10.34
CA SER A 327 -12.63 -5.68 8.89
C SER A 327 -12.32 -4.22 8.67
N SER A 328 -11.31 -3.93 7.86
CA SER A 328 -11.07 -2.58 7.36
C SER A 328 -11.69 -2.44 5.98
N THR A 329 -12.54 -1.43 5.79
CA THR A 329 -13.21 -1.18 4.51
C THR A 329 -13.09 0.26 4.07
N SER A 330 -12.90 0.43 2.76
CA SER A 330 -12.94 1.75 2.13
C SER A 330 -14.35 2.30 2.00
N TRP A 331 -15.41 1.50 2.24
CA TRP A 331 -16.81 1.87 2.00
C TRP A 331 -17.06 2.47 0.61
N THR A 332 -16.41 1.88 -0.40
CA THR A 332 -16.51 2.26 -1.82
C THR A 332 -17.05 1.08 -2.63
N GLU A 333 -17.45 1.33 -3.87
CA GLU A 333 -18.12 0.34 -4.73
C GLU A 333 -17.25 -0.89 -5.07
N ASP A 334 -15.93 -0.77 -4.98
CA ASP A 334 -14.97 -1.85 -5.18
C ASP A 334 -14.97 -2.89 -4.06
N GLU A 335 -15.55 -2.57 -2.90
CA GLU A 335 -15.74 -3.52 -1.79
C GLU A 335 -17.23 -3.77 -1.57
N ASP A 336 -17.72 -4.91 -2.07
CA ASP A 336 -19.12 -5.30 -1.87
C ASP A 336 -19.36 -5.78 -0.43
N PHE A 337 -19.67 -4.82 0.43
CA PHE A 337 -19.99 -5.06 1.83
C PHE A 337 -21.28 -5.87 2.03
N THR A 338 -22.12 -6.01 1.00
CA THR A 338 -23.31 -6.87 1.06
C THR A 338 -22.93 -8.32 1.32
N ILE A 339 -21.77 -8.79 0.83
CA ILE A 339 -21.28 -10.15 1.08
C ILE A 339 -21.17 -10.44 2.58
N LEU A 340 -20.63 -9.49 3.35
CA LEU A 340 -20.50 -9.65 4.80
C LEU A 340 -21.85 -9.60 5.49
N LEU A 341 -22.72 -8.66 5.12
CA LEU A 341 -24.06 -8.54 5.70
C LEU A 341 -24.90 -9.81 5.47
N ASP A 342 -24.84 -10.36 4.26
CA ASP A 342 -25.56 -11.58 3.91
C ASP A 342 -24.98 -12.81 4.61
N ALA A 343 -23.65 -12.88 4.79
CA ALA A 343 -22.99 -13.95 5.54
C ALA A 343 -23.40 -13.94 7.02
N MET A 344 -23.50 -12.74 7.61
CA MET A 344 -24.00 -12.55 8.97
C MET A 344 -25.46 -12.96 9.10
N GLN A 345 -26.32 -12.57 8.15
CA GLN A 345 -27.72 -12.97 8.18
C GLN A 345 -27.88 -14.49 8.09
N LYS A 346 -27.05 -15.16 7.29
CA LYS A 346 -27.01 -16.62 7.21
C LYS A 346 -26.55 -17.25 8.53
N TYR A 347 -25.53 -16.69 9.19
CA TYR A 347 -25.07 -17.16 10.50
C TYR A 347 -26.18 -17.05 11.55
N GLU A 348 -26.92 -15.93 11.59
CA GLU A 348 -28.08 -15.73 12.46
C GLU A 348 -29.18 -16.76 12.20
N THR A 349 -29.51 -17.02 10.92
CA THR A 349 -30.53 -18.00 10.55
C THR A 349 -30.16 -19.41 11.01
N VAL A 350 -28.90 -19.83 10.79
CA VAL A 350 -28.43 -21.14 11.22
C VAL A 350 -28.40 -21.24 12.75
N ALA A 351 -27.91 -20.21 13.44
CA ALA A 351 -27.88 -20.18 14.90
C ALA A 351 -29.28 -20.23 15.54
N ALA A 352 -30.26 -19.55 14.93
CA ALA A 352 -31.66 -19.54 15.39
C ALA A 352 -32.37 -20.88 15.14
N ALA A 353 -31.98 -21.62 14.09
CA ALA A 353 -32.53 -22.93 13.76
C ALA A 353 -31.84 -24.08 14.53
N SER A 354 -30.72 -23.81 15.23
CA SER A 354 -29.99 -24.81 16.01
C SER A 354 -30.80 -25.32 17.20
N VAL A 355 -30.68 -26.62 17.49
CA VAL A 355 -31.26 -27.25 18.69
C VAL A 355 -30.62 -26.69 19.96
N ASP A 356 -29.32 -26.37 19.89
CA ASP A 356 -28.61 -25.66 20.95
C ASP A 356 -28.05 -24.34 20.39
N PRO A 357 -28.78 -23.22 20.54
CA PRO A 357 -28.29 -21.91 20.14
C PRO A 357 -27.06 -21.45 20.94
N ALA A 358 -26.78 -22.02 22.12
CA ALA A 358 -25.63 -21.62 22.94
C ALA A 358 -24.29 -22.04 22.30
N THR A 359 -24.31 -23.07 21.43
CA THR A 359 -23.16 -23.50 20.63
C THR A 359 -22.65 -22.39 19.68
N TYR A 360 -23.50 -21.43 19.30
CA TYR A 360 -23.13 -20.32 18.41
C TYR A 360 -22.70 -19.10 19.25
N PRO A 361 -21.40 -18.78 19.33
CA PRO A 361 -20.94 -17.66 20.13
C PRO A 361 -21.40 -16.33 19.51
N LYS A 362 -21.35 -15.29 20.34
CA LYS A 362 -21.61 -13.92 19.91
C LYS A 362 -20.43 -13.41 19.08
N LEU A 363 -20.70 -12.88 17.89
CA LEU A 363 -19.68 -12.33 16.98
C LEU A 363 -19.82 -10.80 16.91
N LEU A 364 -18.79 -10.08 17.32
CA LEU A 364 -18.73 -8.62 17.21
C LEU A 364 -17.82 -8.22 16.05
N PHE A 365 -18.42 -7.68 15.01
CA PHE A 365 -17.72 -7.14 13.85
C PHE A 365 -17.41 -5.66 14.07
N VAL A 366 -16.12 -5.33 14.10
CA VAL A 366 -15.63 -3.95 14.21
C VAL A 366 -15.12 -3.53 12.85
N ILE A 367 -15.81 -2.55 12.28
CA ILE A 367 -15.53 -2.07 10.93
C ILE A 367 -14.81 -0.73 11.01
N THR A 368 -13.59 -0.67 10.47
CA THR A 368 -12.81 0.56 10.39
C THR A 368 -12.81 1.10 8.96
N GLY A 369 -12.51 2.40 8.83
CA GLY A 369 -12.36 3.08 7.54
C GLY A 369 -13.46 4.08 7.22
N LYS A 370 -13.34 4.72 6.06
CA LYS A 370 -14.18 5.84 5.62
C LYS A 370 -14.41 5.79 4.11
N GLY A 371 -15.64 6.01 3.69
CA GLY A 371 -16.00 6.21 2.28
C GLY A 371 -17.46 6.61 2.09
N SER A 372 -17.85 6.78 0.83
CA SER A 372 -19.14 7.34 0.43
C SER A 372 -20.33 6.43 0.78
N LEU A 373 -20.15 5.11 0.78
CA LEU A 373 -21.22 4.15 1.06
C LEU A 373 -21.39 3.85 2.55
N LYS A 374 -20.59 4.45 3.45
CA LYS A 374 -20.65 4.15 4.89
C LYS A 374 -22.07 4.35 5.45
N THR A 375 -22.66 5.52 5.24
CA THR A 375 -24.01 5.83 5.73
C THR A 375 -25.09 4.94 5.12
N TYR A 376 -24.94 4.57 3.85
CA TYR A 376 -25.85 3.63 3.18
C TYR A 376 -25.86 2.28 3.90
N TYR A 377 -24.68 1.72 4.19
CA TYR A 377 -24.58 0.45 4.89
C TYR A 377 -25.01 0.54 6.36
N GLU A 378 -24.69 1.64 7.06
CA GLU A 378 -25.18 1.88 8.44
C GLU A 378 -26.72 1.85 8.52
N GLN A 379 -27.41 2.46 7.54
CA GLN A 379 -28.88 2.40 7.44
C GLN A 379 -29.41 1.01 7.08
N LYS A 380 -28.64 0.21 6.34
CA LYS A 380 -28.99 -1.19 6.05
C LYS A 380 -28.86 -2.04 7.32
N ILE A 381 -27.76 -1.87 8.06
CA ILE A 381 -27.47 -2.56 9.31
C ILE A 381 -28.53 -2.27 10.38
N SER A 382 -28.98 -1.01 10.52
CA SER A 382 -29.98 -0.64 11.53
C SER A 382 -31.35 -1.30 11.33
N LYS A 383 -31.61 -1.84 10.14
CA LYS A 383 -32.85 -2.56 9.79
C LYS A 383 -32.70 -4.09 9.92
N MET A 384 -31.50 -4.60 10.16
CA MET A 384 -31.25 -6.03 10.29
C MET A 384 -31.68 -6.53 11.67
N GLN A 385 -32.22 -7.75 11.72
CA GLN A 385 -32.57 -8.44 12.95
C GLN A 385 -31.40 -9.31 13.38
N LEU A 386 -30.55 -8.75 14.25
CA LEU A 386 -29.32 -9.41 14.70
C LEU A 386 -29.46 -9.79 16.18
N ASN A 387 -29.15 -11.04 16.54
CA ASN A 387 -29.18 -11.54 17.92
C ASN A 387 -27.80 -12.05 18.35
N ARG A 388 -27.16 -12.88 17.52
CA ARG A 388 -25.83 -13.46 17.77
C ARG A 388 -24.69 -12.63 17.22
N THR A 389 -24.97 -11.68 16.35
CA THR A 389 -23.96 -10.86 15.69
C THR A 389 -24.22 -9.37 15.93
N ARG A 390 -23.18 -8.55 15.92
CA ARG A 390 -23.29 -7.08 15.92
C ARG A 390 -22.24 -6.48 15.02
N ILE A 391 -22.58 -5.37 14.36
CA ILE A 391 -21.64 -4.56 13.59
C ILE A 391 -21.54 -3.20 14.26
N VAL A 392 -20.31 -2.74 14.46
CA VAL A 392 -20.04 -1.38 14.94
C VAL A 392 -18.98 -0.75 14.06
N THR A 393 -19.08 0.56 13.86
CA THR A 393 -18.03 1.30 13.17
C THR A 393 -17.20 2.05 14.18
N LEU A 394 -15.88 1.99 14.01
CA LEU A 394 -14.95 2.63 14.93
C LEU A 394 -13.98 3.52 14.17
N TRP A 395 -13.84 4.74 14.68
CA TRP A 395 -12.74 5.62 14.31
C TRP A 395 -11.60 5.40 15.29
N LEU A 396 -10.41 5.10 14.77
CA LEU A 396 -9.21 4.89 15.57
C LEU A 396 -8.11 5.84 15.12
N GLU A 397 -7.28 6.26 16.07
CA GLU A 397 -6.00 6.88 15.73
C GLU A 397 -5.07 5.86 15.07
N MET A 398 -4.12 6.34 14.28
CA MET A 398 -3.18 5.47 13.55
C MET A 398 -2.42 4.52 14.48
N ILE A 399 -2.09 4.97 15.71
CA ILE A 399 -1.38 4.17 16.71
C ILE A 399 -2.27 3.09 17.37
N ASP A 400 -3.59 3.27 17.34
CA ASP A 400 -4.54 2.35 17.96
C ASP A 400 -4.98 1.23 17.01
N TYR A 401 -4.83 1.43 15.69
CA TYR A 401 -5.20 0.42 14.69
C TYR A 401 -4.43 -0.91 14.85
N PRO A 402 -3.08 -0.93 14.98
CA PRO A 402 -2.35 -2.16 15.25
C PRO A 402 -2.77 -2.84 16.56
N LEU A 403 -3.13 -2.06 17.58
CA LEU A 403 -3.58 -2.60 18.86
C LEU A 403 -4.95 -3.27 18.74
N LEU A 404 -5.87 -2.70 17.96
CA LEU A 404 -7.14 -3.36 17.64
C LEU A 404 -6.91 -4.69 16.92
N LEU A 405 -6.07 -4.70 15.87
CA LEU A 405 -5.76 -5.93 15.13
C LEU A 405 -5.13 -6.99 16.04
N GLY A 406 -4.15 -6.62 16.86
CA GLY A 406 -3.48 -7.52 17.80
C GLY A 406 -4.38 -8.04 18.92
N SER A 407 -5.55 -7.41 19.14
CA SER A 407 -6.56 -7.86 20.11
C SER A 407 -7.66 -8.75 19.52
N ALA A 408 -7.80 -8.79 18.20
CA ALA A 408 -8.90 -9.46 17.50
C ALA A 408 -8.72 -10.98 17.40
N ASP A 409 -9.80 -11.70 17.14
CA ASP A 409 -9.79 -13.16 16.97
C ASP A 409 -9.61 -13.58 15.51
N LEU A 410 -10.26 -12.85 14.60
CA LEU A 410 -10.26 -13.08 13.16
C LEU A 410 -10.29 -11.75 12.39
N GLY A 411 -9.56 -11.66 11.29
CA GLY A 411 -9.65 -10.59 10.30
C GLY A 411 -10.57 -10.97 9.13
N ILE A 412 -11.25 -9.99 8.54
CA ILE A 412 -11.95 -10.17 7.26
C ILE A 412 -11.46 -9.14 6.25
N SER A 413 -11.14 -9.61 5.05
CA SER A 413 -10.83 -8.76 3.90
C SER A 413 -11.81 -8.99 2.77
N LEU A 414 -12.64 -8.00 2.51
CA LEU A 414 -13.52 -7.93 1.34
C LEU A 414 -12.84 -7.29 0.12
N HIS A 415 -11.56 -6.92 0.25
CA HIS A 415 -10.84 -6.25 -0.83
C HIS A 415 -10.69 -7.19 -2.02
N LYS A 416 -11.13 -6.72 -3.18
CA LYS A 416 -10.86 -7.37 -4.46
C LYS A 416 -9.99 -6.46 -5.31
N SER A 417 -8.82 -6.98 -5.67
CA SER A 417 -7.93 -6.29 -6.60
C SER A 417 -8.66 -5.93 -7.88
N THR A 418 -8.59 -4.65 -8.25
CA THR A 418 -9.22 -4.15 -9.47
C THR A 418 -8.62 -4.75 -10.74
N SER A 419 -7.32 -5.06 -10.67
CA SER A 419 -6.54 -5.67 -11.75
C SER A 419 -6.47 -7.20 -11.65
N GLY A 420 -6.87 -7.76 -10.51
CA GLY A 420 -6.57 -9.14 -10.13
C GLY A 420 -5.08 -9.40 -9.85
N MET A 421 -4.25 -8.36 -9.70
CA MET A 421 -2.78 -8.47 -9.63
C MET A 421 -2.14 -7.73 -8.44
N ASP A 422 -2.92 -7.03 -7.61
CA ASP A 422 -2.44 -6.37 -6.39
C ASP A 422 -2.94 -7.07 -5.13
N LEU A 423 -2.13 -7.01 -4.06
CA LEU A 423 -2.43 -7.69 -2.80
C LEU A 423 -2.97 -6.69 -1.75
N PRO A 424 -3.92 -7.12 -0.91
CA PRO A 424 -4.49 -6.27 0.12
C PRO A 424 -3.49 -6.03 1.24
N MET A 425 -2.93 -4.81 1.27
CA MET A 425 -2.05 -4.34 2.36
C MET A 425 -2.67 -4.51 3.76
N LYS A 426 -4.00 -4.40 3.88
CA LYS A 426 -4.71 -4.65 5.15
C LYS A 426 -4.50 -6.07 5.69
N VAL A 427 -4.36 -7.07 4.83
CA VAL A 427 -4.12 -8.47 5.25
C VAL A 427 -2.70 -8.62 5.74
N VAL A 428 -1.74 -7.94 5.11
CA VAL A 428 -0.34 -7.88 5.58
C VAL A 428 -0.28 -7.31 7.01
N ASP A 429 -1.01 -6.23 7.28
CA ASP A 429 -1.10 -5.64 8.63
C ASP A 429 -1.72 -6.63 9.64
N MET A 430 -2.79 -7.35 9.25
CA MET A 430 -3.43 -8.37 10.08
C MET A 430 -2.47 -9.52 10.39
N PHE A 431 -1.75 -10.03 9.39
CA PHE A 431 -0.75 -11.06 9.60
C PHE A 431 0.43 -10.62 10.46
N GLY A 432 0.87 -9.37 10.34
CA GLY A 432 1.85 -8.77 11.26
C GLY A 432 1.39 -8.82 12.73
N CYS A 433 0.09 -8.72 12.97
CA CYS A 433 -0.52 -8.85 14.29
C CYS A 433 -0.79 -10.30 14.73
N GLY A 434 -0.36 -11.31 13.98
CA GLY A 434 -0.70 -12.70 14.24
C GLY A 434 -2.21 -12.95 14.11
N LEU A 435 -2.92 -12.19 13.26
CA LEU A 435 -4.36 -12.29 13.09
C LEU A 435 -4.67 -13.10 11.81
N PRO A 436 -5.19 -14.34 11.90
CA PRO A 436 -5.64 -15.07 10.72
C PRO A 436 -6.81 -14.35 10.06
N VAL A 437 -6.98 -14.56 8.75
CA VAL A 437 -7.98 -13.83 7.96
C VAL A 437 -8.90 -14.75 7.15
N CYS A 438 -10.15 -14.34 6.98
CA CYS A 438 -10.97 -14.75 5.84
C CYS A 438 -10.86 -13.69 4.75
N ALA A 439 -10.41 -14.05 3.55
CA ALA A 439 -10.22 -13.13 2.44
C ALA A 439 -11.09 -13.49 1.22
N LEU A 440 -11.68 -12.48 0.58
CA LEU A 440 -12.42 -12.65 -0.66
C LEU A 440 -11.47 -13.11 -1.78
N GLY A 441 -11.86 -14.19 -2.47
CA GLY A 441 -11.08 -14.84 -3.51
C GLY A 441 -10.94 -13.99 -4.76
N PHE A 442 -9.70 -13.83 -5.23
CA PHE A 442 -9.38 -13.30 -6.55
C PHE A 442 -8.03 -13.82 -7.03
N ASP A 443 -7.78 -13.61 -8.31
CA ASP A 443 -6.68 -14.08 -9.16
C ASP A 443 -5.24 -14.16 -8.64
N CYS A 444 -4.85 -13.46 -7.56
CA CYS A 444 -3.50 -13.56 -6.98
C CYS A 444 -3.53 -13.51 -5.44
N ILE A 445 -4.70 -13.67 -4.81
CA ILE A 445 -4.80 -13.62 -3.33
C ILE A 445 -4.05 -14.78 -2.68
N ASP A 446 -3.89 -15.88 -3.39
CA ASP A 446 -3.16 -17.08 -3.01
C ASP A 446 -1.64 -16.85 -2.88
N GLU A 447 -1.10 -15.74 -3.37
CA GLU A 447 0.27 -15.33 -3.08
C GLU A 447 0.45 -14.77 -1.65
N LEU A 448 -0.65 -14.45 -0.96
CA LEU A 448 -0.64 -13.89 0.40
C LEU A 448 -1.38 -14.81 1.38
N VAL A 449 -2.60 -15.20 1.04
CA VAL A 449 -3.46 -16.04 1.89
C VAL A 449 -3.43 -17.47 1.36
N HIS A 450 -2.81 -18.37 2.11
CA HIS A 450 -2.80 -19.81 1.83
C HIS A 450 -3.99 -20.46 2.54
N ASN A 451 -4.95 -20.93 1.75
CA ASN A 451 -6.21 -21.45 2.27
C ASN A 451 -6.00 -22.67 3.18
N ASP A 452 -6.62 -22.65 4.36
CA ASP A 452 -6.50 -23.63 5.45
C ASP A 452 -5.09 -23.73 6.08
N GLU A 453 -4.15 -22.84 5.72
CA GLU A 453 -2.82 -22.75 6.32
C GLU A 453 -2.69 -21.50 7.19
N ASN A 454 -2.70 -20.30 6.61
CA ASN A 454 -2.57 -19.02 7.33
C ASN A 454 -3.88 -18.21 7.35
N GLY A 455 -4.86 -18.62 6.56
CA GLY A 455 -6.19 -18.01 6.50
C GLY A 455 -7.16 -18.86 5.68
N LEU A 456 -8.32 -18.30 5.39
CA LEU A 456 -9.36 -18.94 4.58
C LEU A 456 -9.74 -18.04 3.41
N ILE A 457 -9.96 -18.63 2.24
CA ILE A 457 -10.43 -17.91 1.05
C ILE A 457 -11.90 -18.21 0.84
N PHE A 458 -12.74 -17.18 0.67
CA PHE A 458 -14.15 -17.34 0.34
C PHE A 458 -14.52 -16.65 -0.97
N LYS A 459 -15.52 -17.16 -1.68
CA LYS A 459 -16.01 -16.59 -2.95
C LYS A 459 -17.30 -15.78 -2.80
N ASP A 460 -18.09 -16.08 -1.79
CA ASP A 460 -19.42 -15.53 -1.58
C ASP A 460 -19.83 -15.52 -0.10
N ALA A 461 -21.01 -14.97 0.16
CA ALA A 461 -21.58 -14.85 1.50
C ALA A 461 -21.90 -16.21 2.16
N ALA A 462 -22.23 -17.23 1.37
CA ALA A 462 -22.54 -18.56 1.92
C ALA A 462 -21.26 -19.21 2.45
N GLN A 463 -20.19 -19.20 1.65
CA GLN A 463 -18.91 -19.76 2.06
C GLN A 463 -18.30 -18.99 3.25
N LEU A 464 -18.42 -17.66 3.29
CA LEU A 464 -17.98 -16.89 4.46
C LEU A 464 -18.76 -17.28 5.73
N SER A 465 -20.08 -17.48 5.61
CA SER A 465 -20.91 -17.92 6.74
C SER A 465 -20.51 -19.32 7.23
N GLU A 466 -20.28 -20.26 6.32
CA GLU A 466 -19.79 -21.61 6.63
C GLU A 466 -18.44 -21.57 7.35
N GLN A 467 -17.51 -20.73 6.88
CA GLN A 467 -16.21 -20.54 7.52
C GLN A 467 -16.33 -19.95 8.93
N LEU A 468 -17.22 -18.97 9.16
CA LEU A 468 -17.47 -18.45 10.50
C LEU A 468 -18.02 -19.53 11.44
N ILE A 469 -18.91 -20.40 10.95
CA ILE A 469 -19.44 -21.52 11.72
C ILE A 469 -18.31 -22.51 12.03
N ASP A 470 -17.51 -22.89 11.04
CA ASP A 470 -16.38 -23.81 11.22
C ASP A 470 -15.36 -23.29 12.24
N LEU A 471 -15.04 -22.00 12.18
CA LEU A 471 -14.07 -21.35 13.06
C LEU A 471 -14.57 -21.09 14.48
N PHE A 472 -15.88 -20.99 14.73
CA PHE A 472 -16.40 -20.55 16.04
C PHE A 472 -17.48 -21.43 16.68
N ALA A 473 -18.23 -22.23 15.92
CA ALA A 473 -19.43 -22.94 16.39
C ALA A 473 -19.36 -24.47 16.22
N THR A 474 -18.20 -25.04 15.91
CA THR A 474 -17.97 -26.49 15.86
C THR A 474 -17.11 -26.97 17.04
N PRO A 475 -17.17 -28.26 17.41
CA PRO A 475 -16.27 -28.81 18.43
C PRO A 475 -14.77 -28.67 18.13
N ALA A 476 -14.41 -28.52 16.85
CA ALA A 476 -13.03 -28.35 16.39
C ALA A 476 -12.59 -26.88 16.26
N SER A 477 -13.52 -25.92 16.39
CA SER A 477 -13.32 -24.48 16.15
C SER A 477 -12.11 -23.90 16.88
N SER A 478 -11.96 -24.18 18.18
CA SER A 478 -10.84 -23.66 18.98
C SER A 478 -9.48 -24.11 18.45
N LYS A 479 -9.38 -25.35 17.97
CA LYS A 479 -8.16 -25.91 17.39
C LYS A 479 -7.86 -25.33 16.02
N LYS A 480 -8.87 -25.22 15.15
CA LYS A 480 -8.66 -24.70 13.79
C LYS A 480 -8.20 -23.25 13.80
N LEU A 481 -8.88 -22.39 14.55
CA LEU A 481 -8.51 -20.98 14.65
C LEU A 481 -7.14 -20.78 15.32
N ALA A 482 -6.80 -21.59 16.33
CA ALA A 482 -5.48 -21.58 16.95
C ALA A 482 -4.38 -22.01 15.96
N CYS A 483 -4.61 -23.07 15.18
CA CYS A 483 -3.66 -23.54 14.18
C CYS A 483 -3.40 -22.49 13.08
N LEU A 484 -4.45 -21.87 12.53
CA LEU A 484 -4.30 -20.77 11.57
C LEU A 484 -3.46 -19.63 12.17
N ARG A 485 -3.75 -19.26 13.42
CA ARG A 485 -3.02 -18.21 14.13
C ARG A 485 -1.54 -18.56 14.34
N GLU A 486 -1.25 -19.78 14.77
CA GLU A 486 0.12 -20.26 14.96
C GLU A 486 0.91 -20.23 13.65
N ASN A 487 0.30 -20.64 12.53
CA ASN A 487 0.91 -20.58 11.22
C ASN A 487 1.20 -19.12 10.79
N VAL A 488 0.24 -18.21 10.97
CA VAL A 488 0.46 -16.77 10.69
C VAL A 488 1.62 -16.23 11.50
N ILE A 489 1.63 -16.48 12.82
CA ILE A 489 2.71 -16.04 13.71
C ILE A 489 4.03 -16.63 13.22
N PHE A 490 4.10 -17.92 12.96
CA PHE A 490 5.32 -18.58 12.50
C PHE A 490 5.86 -18.00 11.18
N GLU A 491 5.00 -17.84 10.18
CA GLU A 491 5.37 -17.29 8.87
C GLU A 491 5.85 -15.83 8.98
N HIS A 492 5.18 -15.00 9.79
CA HIS A 492 5.38 -13.54 9.78
C HIS A 492 6.24 -13.01 10.94
N GLN A 493 6.55 -13.83 11.96
CA GLN A 493 7.37 -13.44 13.12
C GLN A 493 8.76 -12.94 12.72
N GLN A 494 9.28 -13.39 11.58
CA GLN A 494 10.61 -13.08 11.09
C GLN A 494 10.61 -12.32 9.77
N GLU A 495 9.46 -11.86 9.27
CA GLU A 495 9.33 -11.23 7.96
C GLU A 495 8.87 -9.76 8.05
N SER A 496 9.67 -8.91 8.70
CA SER A 496 9.41 -7.47 8.71
C SER A 496 9.80 -6.81 7.39
N TRP A 497 9.19 -5.66 7.10
CA TRP A 497 9.60 -4.78 6.00
C TRP A 497 11.12 -4.53 6.01
N GLU A 498 11.68 -4.13 7.15
CA GLU A 498 13.10 -3.76 7.25
C GLU A 498 14.03 -4.92 6.89
N LYS A 499 13.69 -6.13 7.34
CA LYS A 499 14.48 -7.32 7.05
C LYS A 499 14.38 -7.71 5.58
N ASN A 500 13.15 -7.83 5.07
CA ASN A 500 12.91 -8.16 3.66
C ASN A 500 13.58 -7.15 2.72
N TRP A 501 13.49 -5.85 3.05
CA TRP A 501 14.14 -4.79 2.28
C TRP A 501 15.66 -4.93 2.28
N LYS A 502 16.29 -5.19 3.44
CA LYS A 502 17.74 -5.40 3.56
C LYS A 502 18.24 -6.66 2.84
N GLU A 503 17.42 -7.71 2.76
CA GLU A 503 17.81 -8.98 2.12
C GLU A 503 17.64 -8.96 0.60
N GLN A 504 16.57 -8.33 0.10
CA GLN A 504 16.19 -8.38 -1.31
C GLN A 504 16.72 -7.18 -2.11
N LEU A 505 16.59 -5.95 -1.58
CA LEU A 505 16.87 -4.76 -2.39
C LEU A 505 18.36 -4.62 -2.77
N PRO A 506 19.34 -4.92 -1.89
CA PRO A 506 20.75 -4.90 -2.29
C PRO A 506 21.08 -5.80 -3.49
N ARG A 507 20.33 -6.89 -3.71
CA ARG A 507 20.49 -7.77 -4.88
C ARG A 507 20.24 -7.07 -6.21
N LEU A 508 19.49 -5.96 -6.21
CA LEU A 508 19.35 -5.12 -7.41
C LEU A 508 20.67 -4.48 -7.83
N PHE A 509 21.54 -4.19 -6.86
CA PHE A 509 22.77 -3.43 -7.04
C PHE A 509 24.02 -4.32 -7.08
N ILE A 510 23.91 -5.58 -6.63
CA ILE A 510 24.98 -6.57 -6.73
C ILE A 510 24.92 -7.21 -8.13
N ASP A 511 26.06 -7.22 -8.81
CA ASP A 511 26.26 -7.97 -10.05
C ASP A 511 26.91 -9.32 -9.73
N ASP A 512 26.34 -10.41 -10.24
CA ASP A 512 26.87 -11.78 -10.04
C ASP A 512 28.30 -11.96 -10.59
N GLN A 513 28.81 -11.02 -11.38
CA GLN A 513 30.20 -11.03 -11.87
C GLN A 513 31.22 -10.50 -10.86
N LEU A 514 30.82 -9.80 -9.79
CA LEU A 514 31.76 -9.31 -8.77
C LEU A 514 32.39 -10.43 -7.91
N LEU A 515 31.87 -11.66 -8.00
CA LEU A 515 32.43 -12.85 -7.35
C LEU A 515 33.34 -13.67 -8.28
N GLY A 516 33.57 -13.24 -9.51
CA GLY A 516 34.41 -13.95 -10.48
C GLY A 516 35.12 -13.04 -11.46
N ASN A 517 36.43 -12.87 -11.25
CA ASN A 517 37.45 -12.26 -12.12
C ASN A 517 37.70 -10.74 -12.02
N ASN A 518 38.76 -10.45 -11.25
CA ASN A 518 39.91 -9.59 -11.53
C ASN A 518 39.77 -8.24 -12.29
N SER A 519 40.17 -7.23 -11.52
CA SER A 519 41.07 -6.12 -11.84
C SER A 519 40.55 -4.93 -12.66
N SER A 520 40.53 -3.80 -11.95
CA SER A 520 40.75 -2.44 -12.45
C SER A 520 39.54 -1.67 -13.01
N GLU A 521 38.41 -1.70 -12.32
CA GLU A 521 37.41 -0.60 -12.31
C GLU A 521 36.46 -0.80 -11.12
N VAL A 522 37.00 -0.68 -9.91
CA VAL A 522 36.26 -0.87 -8.64
C VAL A 522 36.26 0.45 -7.89
N THR A 523 35.24 1.27 -8.12
CA THR A 523 34.93 2.41 -7.24
C THR A 523 33.46 2.78 -7.42
N ILE A 524 32.77 3.04 -6.32
CA ILE A 524 31.30 3.24 -6.17
C ILE A 524 30.53 1.93 -5.87
N LEU A 525 30.51 0.93 -6.75
CA LEU A 525 29.69 -0.28 -6.53
C LEU A 525 30.20 -1.15 -5.35
N GLY A 526 31.53 -1.26 -5.20
CA GLY A 526 32.17 -1.92 -4.05
C GLY A 526 31.99 -1.16 -2.73
N MET A 527 31.83 0.17 -2.75
CA MET A 527 31.63 0.96 -1.53
C MET A 527 30.21 0.80 -0.96
N MET A 528 29.18 0.65 -1.80
CA MET A 528 27.82 0.37 -1.32
C MET A 528 27.73 -1.01 -0.64
N VAL A 529 28.37 -2.05 -1.20
CA VAL A 529 28.40 -3.38 -0.57
C VAL A 529 29.16 -3.35 0.75
N VAL A 530 30.29 -2.65 0.82
CA VAL A 530 31.08 -2.51 2.05
C VAL A 530 30.35 -1.68 3.13
N ILE A 531 29.63 -0.62 2.75
CA ILE A 531 28.82 0.18 3.69
C ILE A 531 27.60 -0.61 4.20
N ILE A 532 26.96 -1.41 3.34
CA ILE A 532 25.81 -2.26 3.71
C ILE A 532 26.26 -3.44 4.60
N TRP A 533 27.43 -4.03 4.36
CA TRP A 533 27.96 -5.15 5.14
C TRP A 533 28.64 -4.76 6.46
N LEU A 534 29.28 -3.58 6.54
CA LEU A 534 29.99 -3.16 7.76
C LEU A 534 29.11 -2.40 8.77
N TRP A 535 27.87 -2.06 8.42
CA TRP A 535 26.96 -1.34 9.34
C TRP A 535 26.66 -2.09 10.66
N PRO A 536 26.62 -3.44 10.76
CA PRO A 536 26.42 -4.10 12.04
C PRO A 536 27.64 -4.01 12.99
N MET A 537 28.80 -3.52 12.56
CA MET A 537 30.02 -3.48 13.38
C MET A 537 30.33 -2.13 14.04
N VAL A 538 29.52 -1.08 13.81
CA VAL A 538 29.83 0.27 14.32
C VAL A 538 29.18 0.57 15.68
N ASP A 539 28.30 -0.29 16.20
CA ASP A 539 27.68 -0.11 17.54
C ASP A 539 28.50 -0.72 18.70
N LEU A 540 29.83 -0.92 18.53
CA LEU A 540 30.69 -1.47 19.58
C LEU A 540 31.92 -0.62 19.94
N VAL A 541 32.06 0.59 19.40
CA VAL A 541 33.02 1.58 19.89
C VAL A 541 32.38 2.96 19.81
N TYR A 542 31.64 3.36 20.84
CA TYR A 542 31.76 4.64 21.57
C TYR A 542 30.77 4.70 22.73
#